data_AF-A0A4Y8D2Y2-F1
#
_entry.id   AF-A0A4Y8D2Y2-F1
#
_cell.length_a   1.000
_cell.length_b   1.000
_cell.length_c   1.000
_cell.angle_alpha   90.00
_cell.angle_beta   90.00
_cell.angle_gamma   90.00
#
_symmetry.space_group_name_H-M   'P 1'
#
loop_
_entity.id
_entity.type
_entity.pdbx_description
1 polymer ?
#
loop_
_entity_poly.entity_id
_entity_poly.type
_entity_poly.pdbx_seq_one_letter_code
_entity_poly.pdbx_strand_id
1 'polypeptide(L)'
;MGIGKSETGACLSFAASIFGFATGWTSYAADYTVYQPVDRSRKSIFLWTFAGLIFPLLFTEMLGAAVATAMASNGGDNVFMSNYTNSGIGGLLSSVLVPPLGRFGQFCIVILALSIIANNCPNIYSVSLSLQVLSSATARVPRFFWTFIGTLIYCAIAIPGYGNFAWVLENFMLVIAYWLAIYEGIALSEHIFFKKGFQGYRPENYMDASRLPLGIAAMMAFLFGVMGAVLCMAQVWFTGPIGKLCGAEYGGDVGFELAFAFSSISYCGLRCLEIKRFGR
;
A
#
# COMPACT_ATOMS: atom_id res chain seq x y z
N MET A 1 14.08 8.21 25.74
CA MET A 1 13.60 6.99 25.06
C MET A 1 13.30 5.96 26.13
N GLY A 2 12.08 5.45 26.19
CA GLY A 2 11.75 4.34 27.09
C GLY A 2 12.42 3.04 26.61
N ILE A 3 12.49 2.03 27.47
CA ILE A 3 12.96 0.68 27.13
C ILE A 3 11.79 -0.27 27.42
N GLY A 4 11.39 -1.11 26.46
CA GLY A 4 10.39 -2.16 26.70
C GLY A 4 9.44 -2.45 25.53
N LYS A 5 8.42 -3.26 25.80
CA LYS A 5 7.44 -3.77 24.82
C LYS A 5 6.66 -2.67 24.07
N SER A 6 6.49 -1.49 24.66
CA SER A 6 5.77 -0.37 24.04
C SER A 6 6.51 0.22 22.84
N GLU A 7 7.84 0.39 22.95
CA GLU A 7 8.66 0.91 21.85
C GLU A 7 8.74 -0.11 20.70
N THR A 8 8.82 -1.40 21.04
CA THR A 8 8.75 -2.47 20.03
C THR A 8 7.43 -2.44 19.27
N GLY A 9 6.30 -2.24 19.95
CA GLY A 9 4.99 -2.08 19.30
C GLY A 9 4.91 -0.85 18.40
N ALA A 10 5.48 0.28 18.82
CA ALA A 10 5.55 1.49 18.02
C ALA A 10 6.40 1.30 16.75
N CYS A 11 7.58 0.67 16.88
CA CYS A 11 8.43 0.34 15.73
C CYS A 11 7.74 -0.59 14.73
N LEU A 12 7.02 -1.61 15.21
CA LEU A 12 6.28 -2.54 14.34
C LEU A 12 5.14 -1.84 13.61
N SER A 13 4.39 -0.97 14.29
CA SER A 13 3.30 -0.20 13.69
C SER A 13 3.83 0.80 12.64
N PHE A 14 4.99 1.42 12.91
CA PHE A 14 5.67 2.27 11.95
C PHE A 14 6.16 1.48 10.73
N ALA A 15 6.75 0.30 10.94
CA ALA A 15 7.18 -0.59 9.86
C ALA A 15 5.99 -1.07 9.01
N ALA A 16 4.85 -1.38 9.62
CA ALA A 16 3.61 -1.75 8.92
C ALA A 16 3.10 -0.61 8.03
N SER A 17 3.18 0.63 8.51
CA SER A 17 2.79 1.82 7.75
C SER A 17 3.69 2.04 6.53
N ILE A 18 5.01 1.91 6.70
CA ILE A 18 5.99 1.97 5.59
C ILE A 18 5.72 0.85 4.59
N PHE A 19 5.53 -0.38 5.09
CA PHE A 19 5.25 -1.55 4.26
C PHE A 19 4.02 -1.30 3.40
N GLY A 20 2.89 -0.89 3.98
CA GLY A 20 1.66 -0.63 3.25
C GLY A 20 1.79 0.42 2.14
N PHE A 21 2.65 1.42 2.34
CA PHE A 21 2.94 2.42 1.30
C PHE A 21 3.80 1.86 0.18
N ALA A 22 4.91 1.22 0.55
CA ALA A 22 5.88 0.71 -0.42
C ALA A 22 5.30 -0.43 -1.29
N THR A 23 4.52 -1.34 -0.68
CA THR A 23 3.96 -2.49 -1.39
C THR A 23 2.69 -2.17 -2.16
N GLY A 24 2.06 -1.01 -1.95
CA GLY A 24 0.85 -0.62 -2.69
C GLY A 24 1.01 -0.71 -4.21
N TRP A 25 2.21 -0.37 -4.69
CA TRP A 25 2.61 -0.45 -6.09
C TRP A 25 2.49 -1.85 -6.69
N THR A 26 2.64 -2.93 -5.91
CA THR A 26 2.69 -4.30 -6.43
C THR A 26 1.38 -4.73 -7.08
N SER A 27 0.25 -4.15 -6.65
CA SER A 27 -1.08 -4.46 -7.18
C SER A 27 -1.33 -3.96 -8.61
N TYR A 28 -0.64 -2.90 -9.04
CA TYR A 28 -0.81 -2.29 -10.37
C TYR A 28 0.51 -2.14 -11.14
N ALA A 29 1.64 -2.62 -10.62
CA ALA A 29 2.92 -2.66 -11.30
C ALA A 29 2.85 -3.29 -12.70
N ALA A 30 2.02 -4.32 -12.85
CA ALA A 30 1.80 -5.03 -14.11
C ALA A 30 1.37 -4.09 -15.25
N ASP A 31 0.52 -3.10 -14.95
CA ASP A 31 -0.03 -2.15 -15.92
C ASP A 31 1.06 -1.29 -16.60
N TYR A 32 2.17 -1.06 -15.90
CA TYR A 32 3.30 -0.24 -16.39
C TYR A 32 4.39 -1.10 -17.01
N THR A 33 4.58 -2.31 -16.49
CA THR A 33 5.59 -3.24 -17.02
C THR A 33 5.20 -3.86 -18.37
N VAL A 34 3.94 -3.75 -18.78
CA VAL A 34 3.46 -4.26 -20.09
C VAL A 34 4.18 -3.63 -21.29
N TYR A 35 4.71 -2.42 -21.13
CA TYR A 35 5.44 -1.72 -22.19
C TYR A 35 6.92 -2.14 -22.27
N GLN A 36 7.41 -3.01 -21.38
CA GLN A 36 8.80 -3.45 -21.42
C GLN A 36 9.01 -4.60 -22.43
N PRO A 37 10.14 -4.61 -23.15
CA PRO A 37 10.50 -5.70 -24.04
C PRO A 37 10.63 -7.04 -23.30
N VAL A 38 10.21 -8.13 -23.95
CA VAL A 38 10.19 -9.49 -23.40
C VAL A 38 11.60 -10.03 -23.12
N ASP A 39 12.61 -9.52 -23.82
CA ASP A 39 14.02 -9.90 -23.72
C ASP A 39 14.78 -9.17 -22.60
N ARG A 40 14.14 -8.21 -21.89
CA ARG A 40 14.81 -7.48 -20.81
C ARG A 40 15.17 -8.40 -19.63
N SER A 41 16.37 -8.19 -19.11
CA SER A 41 16.88 -9.00 -18.01
C SER A 41 16.10 -8.72 -16.71
N ARG A 42 15.67 -9.80 -16.05
CA ARG A 42 14.86 -9.74 -14.81
C ARG A 42 15.56 -8.96 -13.69
N LYS A 43 16.88 -9.13 -13.57
CA LYS A 43 17.72 -8.42 -12.59
C LYS A 43 17.74 -6.92 -12.86
N SER A 44 17.76 -6.50 -14.12
CA SER A 44 17.74 -5.08 -14.47
C SER A 44 16.39 -4.45 -14.14
N ILE A 45 15.28 -5.11 -14.48
CA ILE A 45 13.93 -4.64 -14.12
C ILE A 45 13.81 -4.48 -12.60
N PHE A 46 14.25 -5.49 -11.83
CA PHE A 46 14.23 -5.44 -10.37
C PHE A 46 15.11 -4.30 -9.82
N LEU A 47 16.36 -4.19 -10.24
CA LEU A 47 17.30 -3.19 -9.71
C LEU A 47 16.87 -1.76 -10.04
N TRP A 48 16.37 -1.49 -11.24
CA TRP A 48 15.88 -0.16 -11.61
C TRP A 48 14.59 0.20 -10.86
N THR A 49 13.68 -0.75 -10.71
CA THR A 49 12.45 -0.54 -9.91
C THR A 49 12.79 -0.30 -8.44
N PHE A 50 13.69 -1.12 -7.88
CA PHE A 50 14.14 -0.99 -6.50
C PHE A 50 14.86 0.35 -6.26
N ALA A 51 15.82 0.72 -7.11
CA ALA A 51 16.53 2.00 -7.01
C ALA A 51 15.59 3.19 -7.17
N GLY A 52 14.62 3.10 -8.11
CA GLY A 52 13.62 4.13 -8.34
C GLY A 52 12.64 4.32 -7.19
N LEU A 53 12.41 3.30 -6.36
CA LEU A 53 11.56 3.38 -5.18
C LEU A 53 12.35 3.74 -3.92
N ILE A 54 13.46 3.06 -3.64
CA ILE A 54 14.19 3.19 -2.37
C ILE A 54 14.75 4.60 -2.17
N PHE A 55 15.28 5.23 -3.23
CA PHE A 55 15.92 6.53 -3.09
C PHE A 55 14.91 7.64 -2.77
N PRO A 56 13.80 7.80 -3.52
CA PRO A 56 12.76 8.76 -3.15
C PRO A 56 12.12 8.46 -1.79
N LEU A 57 11.82 7.19 -1.48
CA LEU A 57 11.20 6.79 -0.21
C LEU A 57 12.05 7.21 0.98
N LEU A 58 13.32 6.79 1.01
CA LEU A 58 14.24 7.15 2.10
C LEU A 58 14.40 8.66 2.22
N PHE A 59 14.50 9.38 1.10
CA PHE A 59 14.59 10.83 1.12
C PHE A 59 13.36 11.47 1.77
N THR A 60 12.15 11.08 1.36
CA THR A 60 10.90 11.62 1.91
C THR A 60 10.68 11.23 3.37
N GLU A 61 11.02 10.01 3.76
CA GLU A 61 10.88 9.54 5.15
C GLU A 61 11.88 10.25 6.08
N MET A 62 13.14 10.37 5.68
CA MET A 62 14.14 11.11 6.45
C MET A 62 13.75 12.58 6.61
N LEU A 63 13.23 13.20 5.55
CA LEU A 63 12.72 14.57 5.61
C LEU A 63 11.52 14.69 6.57
N GLY A 64 10.56 13.76 6.49
CA GLY A 64 9.42 13.71 7.38
C GLY A 64 9.84 13.55 8.85
N ALA A 65 10.78 12.64 9.13
CA ALA A 65 11.34 12.41 10.46
C ALA A 65 12.08 13.65 11.00
N ALA A 66 12.84 14.34 10.15
CA ALA A 66 13.53 15.58 10.53
C ALA A 66 12.52 16.69 10.91
N VAL A 67 11.47 16.88 10.11
CA VAL A 67 10.42 17.88 10.38
C VAL A 67 9.61 17.51 11.63
N ALA A 68 9.25 16.24 11.81
CA ALA A 68 8.55 15.78 13.01
C ALA A 68 9.40 15.97 14.28
N THR A 69 10.71 15.72 14.19
CA THR A 69 11.64 15.99 15.31
C THR A 69 11.74 17.49 15.60
N ALA A 70 11.75 18.33 14.57
CA ALA A 70 11.72 19.79 14.73
C ALA A 70 10.41 20.27 15.39
N MET A 71 9.27 19.65 15.11
CA MET A 71 8.01 19.92 15.81
C MET A 71 8.06 19.54 17.30
N ALA A 72 8.78 18.49 17.67
CA ALA A 72 8.94 18.08 19.07
C ALA A 72 9.97 18.92 19.84
N SER A 73 10.75 19.77 19.15
CA SER A 73 11.74 20.65 19.79
C SER A 73 11.07 21.70 20.70
N ASN A 74 11.80 22.17 21.71
CA ASN A 74 11.32 23.17 22.69
C ASN A 74 10.01 22.79 23.41
N GLY A 75 9.78 21.49 23.64
CA GLY A 75 8.58 21.02 24.37
C GLY A 75 7.28 21.12 23.57
N GLY A 76 7.36 21.26 22.24
CA GLY A 76 6.18 21.37 21.36
C GLY A 76 5.69 22.80 21.13
N ASP A 77 6.32 23.80 21.77
CA ASP A 77 5.94 25.20 21.66
C ASP A 77 6.79 25.90 20.59
N ASN A 78 6.50 25.60 19.32
CA ASN A 78 7.25 26.12 18.18
C ASN A 78 6.35 26.40 16.97
N VAL A 79 6.91 27.20 16.03
CA VAL A 79 6.23 27.64 14.81
C VAL A 79 5.79 26.45 13.94
N PHE A 80 6.51 25.33 13.99
CA PHE A 80 6.15 24.12 13.24
C PHE A 80 4.87 23.47 13.79
N MET A 81 4.75 23.34 15.11
CA MET A 81 3.57 22.78 15.77
C MET A 81 2.34 23.70 15.62
N SER A 82 2.52 25.02 15.74
CA SER A 82 1.41 25.97 15.55
C SER A 82 0.88 25.94 14.12
N ASN A 83 1.77 25.90 13.12
CA ASN A 83 1.36 25.85 11.72
C ASN A 83 0.79 24.48 11.32
N TYR A 84 1.25 23.39 11.94
CA TYR A 84 0.62 22.08 11.79
C TYR A 84 -0.82 22.08 12.32
N THR A 85 -1.04 22.67 13.49
CA THR A 85 -2.37 22.73 14.11
C THR A 85 -3.34 23.58 13.28
N ASN A 86 -2.85 24.68 12.69
CA ASN A 86 -3.69 25.60 11.93
C ASN A 86 -3.93 25.18 10.47
N SER A 87 -2.99 24.48 9.84
CA SER A 87 -3.01 24.24 8.38
C SER A 87 -2.48 22.86 7.97
N GLY A 88 -2.35 21.93 8.92
CA GLY A 88 -1.91 20.56 8.70
C GLY A 88 -0.52 20.47 8.05
N ILE A 89 -0.35 19.47 7.19
CA ILE A 89 0.92 19.20 6.50
C ILE A 89 1.33 20.37 5.58
N GLY A 90 0.38 21.07 4.97
CA GLY A 90 0.67 22.25 4.16
C GLY A 90 1.30 23.39 4.98
N GLY A 91 0.84 23.59 6.22
CA GLY A 91 1.43 24.53 7.17
C GLY A 91 2.86 24.16 7.57
N LEU A 92 3.13 22.86 7.73
CA LEU A 92 4.50 22.38 8.00
C LEU A 92 5.45 22.66 6.84
N LEU A 93 5.05 22.32 5.61
CA LEU A 93 5.86 22.59 4.42
C LEU A 93 6.11 24.10 4.24
N SER A 94 5.10 24.93 4.54
CA SER A 94 5.25 26.38 4.56
C SER A 94 6.26 26.85 5.60
N SER A 95 6.27 26.26 6.79
CA SER A 95 7.21 26.62 7.86
C SER A 95 8.66 26.28 7.51
N VAL A 96 8.87 25.25 6.68
CA VAL A 96 10.21 24.85 6.23
C VAL A 96 10.69 25.71 5.06
N LEU A 97 9.80 25.97 4.08
CA LEU A 97 10.19 26.61 2.81
C LEU A 97 10.09 28.13 2.83
N VAL A 98 9.12 28.72 3.52
CA VAL A 98 8.86 30.17 3.43
C VAL A 98 9.87 31.02 4.21
N PRO A 99 10.29 30.67 5.45
CA PRO A 99 11.27 31.50 6.17
C PRO A 99 12.63 31.65 5.45
N PRO A 100 13.24 30.60 4.86
CA PRO A 100 14.53 30.74 4.17
C PRO A 100 14.42 31.25 2.73
N LEU A 101 13.34 30.96 1.99
CA LEU A 101 13.21 31.31 0.56
C LEU A 101 12.23 32.47 0.28
N GLY A 102 11.49 32.94 1.28
CA GLY A 102 10.49 34.00 1.14
C GLY A 102 9.44 33.69 0.07
N ARG A 103 9.26 34.64 -0.88
CA ARG A 103 8.29 34.51 -1.99
C ARG A 103 8.57 33.32 -2.90
N PHE A 104 9.83 32.91 -3.05
CA PHE A 104 10.17 31.74 -3.85
C PHE A 104 9.71 30.44 -3.16
N GLY A 105 9.73 30.38 -1.82
CA GLY A 105 9.19 29.25 -1.06
C GLY A 105 7.69 29.05 -1.28
N GLN A 106 6.92 30.15 -1.37
CA GLN A 106 5.49 30.09 -1.70
C GLN A 106 5.25 29.52 -3.11
N PHE A 107 6.06 29.90 -4.09
CA PHE A 107 6.01 29.33 -5.44
C PHE A 107 6.32 27.82 -5.43
N CYS A 108 7.33 27.39 -4.67
CA CYS A 108 7.65 25.97 -4.51
C CYS A 108 6.49 25.16 -3.89
N ILE A 109 5.76 25.74 -2.94
CA ILE A 109 4.58 25.08 -2.34
C ILE A 109 3.48 24.88 -3.38
N VAL A 110 3.25 25.85 -4.27
CA VAL A 110 2.29 25.68 -5.37
C VAL A 110 2.71 24.55 -6.30
N ILE A 111 4.00 24.47 -6.66
CA ILE A 111 4.52 23.36 -7.47
C ILE A 111 4.33 22.01 -6.75
N LEU A 112 4.63 21.94 -5.46
CA LEU A 112 4.41 20.74 -4.66
C LEU A 112 2.92 20.36 -4.58
N ALA A 113 2.01 21.32 -4.52
CA ALA A 113 0.58 21.04 -4.58
C ALA A 113 0.18 20.46 -5.95
N LEU A 114 0.74 20.97 -7.04
CA LEU A 114 0.51 20.44 -8.40
C LEU A 114 1.11 19.04 -8.60
N SER A 115 2.22 18.71 -7.92
CA SER A 115 2.83 17.38 -8.03
C SER A 115 1.92 16.28 -7.46
N ILE A 116 1.05 16.59 -6.50
CA ILE A 116 0.04 15.66 -5.99
C ILE A 116 -0.90 15.22 -7.13
N ILE A 117 -1.27 16.13 -8.04
CA ILE A 117 -2.09 15.79 -9.21
C ILE A 117 -1.34 14.81 -10.11
N ALA A 118 -0.06 15.10 -10.39
CA ALA A 118 0.78 14.23 -11.21
C ALA A 118 0.94 12.83 -10.61
N ASN A 119 1.04 12.72 -9.28
CA ASN A 119 1.12 11.45 -8.56
C ASN A 119 -0.19 10.64 -8.62
N ASN A 120 -1.35 11.30 -8.73
CA ASN A 120 -2.65 10.62 -8.81
C ASN A 120 -3.03 10.17 -10.23
N CYS A 121 -2.45 10.77 -11.27
CA CYS A 121 -2.63 10.35 -12.66
C CYS A 121 -2.37 8.86 -12.92
N PRO A 122 -1.26 8.25 -12.45
CA PRO A 122 -1.07 6.80 -12.61
C PRO A 122 -2.12 5.98 -11.84
N ASN A 123 -2.50 6.39 -10.62
CA ASN A 123 -3.46 5.64 -9.82
C ASN A 123 -4.83 5.55 -10.52
N ILE A 124 -5.33 6.67 -11.07
CA ILE A 124 -6.61 6.69 -11.80
C ILE A 124 -6.51 5.96 -13.15
N TYR A 125 -5.32 5.99 -13.77
CA TYR A 125 -5.02 5.21 -14.96
C TYR A 125 -5.22 3.71 -14.69
N SER A 126 -4.67 3.17 -13.60
CA SER A 126 -4.81 1.76 -13.24
C SER A 126 -6.25 1.38 -12.86
N VAL A 127 -6.96 2.23 -12.10
CA VAL A 127 -8.39 2.00 -11.78
C VAL A 127 -9.23 1.77 -13.04
N SER A 128 -9.02 2.59 -14.07
CA SER A 128 -9.75 2.43 -15.33
C SER A 128 -9.45 1.12 -16.06
N LEU A 129 -8.20 0.63 -16.00
CA LEU A 129 -7.83 -0.66 -16.59
C LEU A 129 -8.44 -1.83 -15.81
N SER A 130 -8.35 -1.80 -14.47
CA SER A 130 -8.94 -2.85 -13.63
C SER A 130 -10.45 -2.98 -13.85
N LEU A 131 -11.17 -1.86 -13.97
CA LEU A 131 -12.60 -1.85 -14.25
C LEU A 131 -12.94 -2.39 -15.65
N GLN A 132 -12.10 -2.10 -16.65
CA GLN A 132 -12.29 -2.64 -18.01
C GLN A 132 -12.02 -4.14 -18.10
N VAL A 133 -11.12 -4.69 -17.27
CA VAL A 133 -10.82 -6.13 -17.22
C VAL A 133 -11.93 -6.93 -16.53
N LEU A 134 -12.72 -6.32 -15.64
CA LEU A 134 -13.71 -7.01 -14.82
C LEU A 134 -14.82 -7.72 -15.64
N SER A 135 -15.25 -7.14 -16.76
CA SER A 135 -16.34 -7.67 -17.57
C SER A 135 -16.27 -7.20 -19.02
N SER A 136 -16.79 -8.02 -19.94
CA SER A 136 -16.98 -7.63 -21.34
C SER A 136 -17.93 -6.44 -21.51
N ALA A 137 -18.82 -6.18 -20.55
CA ALA A 137 -19.68 -4.99 -20.54
C ALA A 137 -18.91 -3.73 -20.13
N THR A 138 -18.05 -3.82 -19.11
CA THR A 138 -17.26 -2.69 -18.62
C THR A 138 -16.11 -2.33 -19.57
N ALA A 139 -15.61 -3.29 -20.33
CA ALA A 139 -14.64 -3.10 -21.40
C ALA A 139 -15.15 -2.20 -22.55
N ARG A 140 -16.46 -2.18 -22.82
CA ARG A 140 -17.06 -1.35 -23.88
C ARG A 140 -17.13 0.13 -23.54
N VAL A 141 -17.05 0.47 -22.25
CA VAL A 141 -17.13 1.85 -21.79
C VAL A 141 -15.76 2.52 -22.01
N PRO A 142 -15.71 3.69 -22.68
CA PRO A 142 -14.47 4.40 -22.89
C PRO A 142 -13.78 4.77 -21.59
N ARG A 143 -12.49 4.46 -21.53
CA ARG A 143 -11.43 5.35 -21.05
C ARG A 143 -11.81 6.36 -19.95
N PHE A 144 -12.05 7.55 -20.48
CA PHE A 144 -12.26 8.79 -19.75
C PHE A 144 -13.45 8.73 -18.79
N PHE A 145 -14.45 7.89 -19.06
CA PHE A 145 -15.64 7.79 -18.24
C PHE A 145 -15.34 7.08 -16.92
N TRP A 146 -14.54 6.01 -16.97
CA TRP A 146 -14.09 5.31 -15.76
C TRP A 146 -13.16 6.18 -14.91
N THR A 147 -12.25 6.92 -15.55
CA THR A 147 -11.39 7.86 -14.82
C THR A 147 -12.21 8.98 -14.19
N PHE A 148 -13.24 9.50 -14.87
CA PHE A 148 -14.12 10.53 -14.34
C PHE A 148 -14.92 10.04 -13.12
N ILE A 149 -15.52 8.85 -13.20
CA ILE A 149 -16.23 8.25 -12.07
C ILE A 149 -15.29 8.00 -10.90
N GLY A 150 -14.11 7.43 -11.16
CA GLY A 150 -13.12 7.21 -10.10
C GLY A 150 -12.71 8.52 -9.42
N THR A 151 -12.56 9.61 -10.20
CA THR A 151 -12.32 10.96 -9.67
C THR A 151 -13.44 11.46 -8.78
N LEU A 152 -14.70 11.30 -9.18
CA LEU A 152 -15.83 11.69 -8.33
C LEU A 152 -15.84 10.91 -7.01
N ILE A 153 -15.57 9.60 -7.06
CA ILE A 153 -15.57 8.73 -5.88
C ILE A 153 -14.45 9.13 -4.91
N TYR A 154 -13.21 9.24 -5.36
CA TYR A 154 -12.13 9.59 -4.43
C TYR A 154 -12.26 11.03 -3.95
N CYS A 155 -12.79 11.97 -4.74
CA CYS A 155 -13.10 13.32 -4.26
C CYS A 155 -14.17 13.31 -3.16
N ALA A 156 -15.22 12.50 -3.32
CA ALA A 156 -16.26 12.35 -2.30
C ALA A 156 -15.72 11.78 -0.97
N ILE A 157 -14.68 10.94 -1.02
CA ILE A 157 -14.00 10.41 0.18
C ILE A 157 -12.98 11.40 0.74
N ALA A 158 -12.23 12.08 -0.12
CA ALA A 158 -11.16 12.99 0.28
C ALA A 158 -11.67 14.27 0.96
N ILE A 159 -12.82 14.82 0.52
CA ILE A 159 -13.39 16.05 1.10
C ILE A 159 -13.72 15.87 2.60
N PRO A 160 -14.47 14.83 3.03
CA PRO A 160 -14.66 14.56 4.45
C PRO A 160 -13.36 14.16 5.18
N GLY A 161 -12.48 13.40 4.51
CA GLY A 161 -11.22 12.94 5.08
C GLY A 161 -10.23 14.08 5.41
N TYR A 162 -10.34 15.22 4.72
CA TYR A 162 -9.49 16.39 4.94
C TYR A 162 -9.50 16.88 6.40
N GLY A 163 -10.66 16.86 7.06
CA GLY A 163 -10.80 17.34 8.44
C GLY A 163 -10.01 16.54 9.47
N ASN A 164 -9.71 15.26 9.20
CA ASN A 164 -8.96 14.37 10.07
C ASN A 164 -7.87 13.62 9.29
N PHE A 165 -7.15 14.33 8.42
CA PHE A 165 -6.27 13.72 7.41
C PHE A 165 -5.27 12.72 7.98
N ALA A 166 -4.53 13.09 9.03
CA ALA A 166 -3.48 12.23 9.60
C ALA A 166 -4.06 10.93 10.17
N TRP A 167 -5.15 11.03 10.94
CA TRP A 167 -5.82 9.88 11.53
C TRP A 167 -6.42 8.96 10.46
N VAL A 168 -7.07 9.53 9.43
CA VAL A 168 -7.63 8.75 8.32
C VAL A 168 -6.52 8.04 7.54
N LEU A 169 -5.43 8.74 7.25
CA LEU A 169 -4.32 8.19 6.48
C LEU A 169 -3.67 7.02 7.22
N GLU A 170 -3.34 7.17 8.50
CA GLU A 170 -2.68 6.11 9.29
C GLU A 170 -3.51 4.82 9.34
N ASN A 171 -4.79 4.91 9.73
CA ASN A 171 -5.68 3.75 9.79
C ASN A 171 -5.89 3.12 8.40
N PHE A 172 -6.00 3.93 7.35
CA PHE A 172 -6.15 3.45 5.99
C PHE A 172 -4.91 2.71 5.48
N MET A 173 -3.71 3.23 5.77
CA MET A 173 -2.44 2.62 5.40
C MET A 173 -2.25 1.25 6.08
N LEU A 174 -2.64 1.12 7.34
CA LEU A 174 -2.55 -0.16 8.06
C LEU A 174 -3.50 -1.21 7.47
N VAL A 175 -4.73 -0.82 7.12
CA VAL A 175 -5.67 -1.73 6.44
C VAL A 175 -5.16 -2.16 5.07
N ILE A 176 -4.57 -1.23 4.30
CA ILE A 176 -3.95 -1.54 3.01
C ILE A 176 -2.77 -2.51 3.18
N ALA A 177 -1.93 -2.30 4.20
CA ALA A 177 -0.80 -3.19 4.50
C ALA A 177 -1.25 -4.64 4.69
N TYR A 178 -2.34 -4.87 5.43
CA TYR A 178 -2.88 -6.22 5.63
C TYR A 178 -3.37 -6.84 4.32
N TRP A 179 -4.12 -6.07 3.52
CA TRP A 179 -4.64 -6.57 2.24
C TRP A 179 -3.50 -6.92 1.27
N LEU A 180 -2.48 -6.05 1.17
CA LEU A 180 -1.30 -6.27 0.33
C LEU A 180 -0.50 -7.49 0.80
N ALA A 181 -0.32 -7.67 2.10
CA ALA A 181 0.35 -8.85 2.64
C ALA A 181 -0.37 -10.16 2.26
N ILE A 182 -1.70 -10.16 2.27
CA ILE A 182 -2.48 -11.33 1.81
C ILE A 182 -2.28 -11.54 0.31
N TYR A 183 -2.39 -10.47 -0.48
CA TYR A 183 -2.22 -10.50 -1.93
C TYR A 183 -0.83 -11.04 -2.32
N GLU A 184 0.23 -10.50 -1.72
CA GLU A 184 1.61 -10.93 -1.96
C GLU A 184 1.84 -12.37 -1.51
N GLY A 185 1.30 -12.77 -0.35
CA GLY A 185 1.41 -14.14 0.13
C GLY A 185 0.82 -15.16 -0.86
N ILE A 186 -0.35 -14.86 -1.42
CA ILE A 186 -0.99 -15.70 -2.44
C ILE A 186 -0.21 -15.66 -3.76
N ALA A 187 0.10 -14.46 -4.27
CA ALA A 187 0.73 -14.27 -5.58
C ALA A 187 2.15 -14.86 -5.62
N LEU A 188 2.95 -14.63 -4.58
CA LEU A 188 4.30 -15.20 -4.47
C LEU A 188 4.25 -16.72 -4.33
N SER A 189 3.30 -17.25 -3.54
CA SER A 189 3.13 -18.69 -3.39
C SER A 189 2.78 -19.38 -4.71
N GLU A 190 1.85 -18.81 -5.50
CA GLU A 190 1.54 -19.31 -6.86
C GLU A 190 2.75 -19.22 -7.78
N HIS A 191 3.46 -18.09 -7.77
CA HIS A 191 4.62 -17.88 -8.64
C HIS A 191 5.78 -18.84 -8.35
N ILE A 192 6.10 -19.04 -7.07
CA ILE A 192 7.28 -19.81 -6.63
C ILE A 192 6.99 -21.32 -6.66
N PHE A 193 5.92 -21.77 -6.01
CA PHE A 193 5.69 -23.21 -5.79
C PHE A 193 4.96 -23.90 -6.95
N PHE A 194 3.94 -23.25 -7.51
CA PHE A 194 3.06 -23.88 -8.50
C PHE A 194 3.47 -23.57 -9.94
N LYS A 195 3.79 -22.31 -10.24
CA LYS A 195 4.25 -21.88 -11.58
C LYS A 195 5.75 -22.07 -11.79
N LYS A 196 6.53 -22.19 -10.70
CA LYS A 196 8.00 -22.37 -10.72
C LYS A 196 8.70 -21.31 -11.58
N GLY A 197 8.25 -20.07 -11.43
CA GLY A 197 8.71 -18.92 -12.21
C GLY A 197 7.89 -18.64 -13.46
N PHE A 198 8.41 -17.74 -14.32
CA PHE A 198 7.70 -17.22 -15.49
C PHE A 198 7.40 -18.26 -16.59
N GLN A 199 8.09 -19.40 -16.60
CA GLN A 199 7.87 -20.45 -17.62
C GLN A 199 6.52 -21.18 -17.45
N GLY A 200 5.98 -21.21 -16.23
CA GLY A 200 4.67 -21.81 -15.94
C GLY A 200 3.48 -20.94 -16.32
N TYR A 201 3.71 -19.68 -16.71
CA TYR A 201 2.68 -18.79 -17.19
C TYR A 201 2.43 -19.02 -18.68
N ARG A 202 1.15 -19.10 -19.06
CA ARG A 202 0.70 -19.27 -20.45
C ARG A 202 -0.20 -18.08 -20.79
N PRO A 203 0.36 -16.97 -21.31
CA PRO A 203 -0.40 -15.77 -21.63
C PRO A 203 -1.55 -16.05 -22.59
N GLU A 204 -1.39 -17.01 -23.50
CA GLU A 204 -2.40 -17.43 -24.48
C GLU A 204 -3.73 -17.88 -23.84
N ASN A 205 -3.69 -18.41 -22.61
CA ASN A 205 -4.88 -18.97 -21.95
C ASN A 205 -5.67 -17.91 -21.15
N TYR A 206 -5.29 -16.63 -21.17
CA TYR A 206 -5.86 -15.62 -20.28
C TYR A 206 -7.38 -15.40 -20.45
N MET A 207 -7.93 -15.67 -21.64
CA MET A 207 -9.37 -15.55 -21.92
C MET A 207 -10.15 -16.86 -21.73
N ASP A 208 -9.45 -17.97 -21.51
CA ASP A 208 -10.09 -19.29 -21.40
C ASP A 208 -10.30 -19.67 -19.93
N ALA A 209 -11.50 -19.37 -19.43
CA ALA A 209 -11.91 -19.70 -18.07
C ALA A 209 -11.80 -21.20 -17.74
N SER A 210 -11.81 -22.09 -18.75
CA SER A 210 -11.67 -23.53 -18.54
C SER A 210 -10.23 -23.96 -18.24
N ARG A 211 -9.24 -23.13 -18.60
CA ARG A 211 -7.81 -23.40 -18.39
C ARG A 211 -7.24 -22.66 -17.19
N LEU A 212 -7.99 -21.72 -16.64
CA LEU A 212 -7.64 -20.98 -15.44
C LEU A 212 -8.05 -21.74 -14.17
N PRO A 213 -7.32 -21.55 -13.07
CA PRO A 213 -7.71 -22.10 -11.79
C PRO A 213 -9.06 -21.53 -11.35
N LEU A 214 -9.85 -22.33 -10.63
CA LEU A 214 -11.19 -21.95 -10.17
C LEU A 214 -11.18 -20.78 -9.18
N GLY A 215 -10.03 -20.51 -8.55
CA GLY A 215 -9.86 -19.41 -7.60
C GLY A 215 -10.45 -19.70 -6.21
N ILE A 216 -10.95 -20.91 -5.97
CA ILE A 216 -11.52 -21.31 -4.67
C ILE A 216 -10.40 -21.36 -3.62
N ALA A 217 -9.23 -21.90 -4.00
CA ALA A 217 -8.06 -21.91 -3.12
C ALA A 217 -7.61 -20.49 -2.76
N ALA A 218 -7.62 -19.57 -3.72
CA ALA A 218 -7.26 -18.17 -3.50
C ALA A 218 -8.26 -17.45 -2.57
N MET A 219 -9.56 -17.64 -2.80
CA MET A 219 -10.61 -17.04 -1.97
C MET A 219 -10.57 -17.55 -0.53
N MET A 220 -10.40 -18.86 -0.35
CA MET A 220 -10.28 -19.44 1.00
C MET A 220 -8.99 -19.00 1.70
N ALA A 221 -7.86 -18.95 0.98
CA ALA A 221 -6.61 -18.44 1.54
C ALA A 221 -6.70 -16.95 1.91
N PHE A 222 -7.45 -16.16 1.13
CA PHE A 222 -7.75 -14.77 1.45
C PHE A 222 -8.51 -14.67 2.77
N LEU A 223 -9.54 -15.49 3.00
CA LEU A 223 -10.29 -15.52 4.27
C LEU A 223 -9.41 -15.90 5.46
N PHE A 224 -8.50 -16.88 5.30
CA PHE A 224 -7.52 -17.21 6.34
C PHE A 224 -6.51 -16.08 6.58
N GLY A 225 -6.10 -15.37 5.54
CA GLY A 225 -5.29 -14.16 5.65
C GLY A 225 -6.00 -13.05 6.43
N VAL A 226 -7.29 -12.80 6.15
CA VAL A 226 -8.13 -11.84 6.89
C VAL A 226 -8.24 -12.26 8.36
N MET A 227 -8.42 -13.55 8.63
CA MET A 227 -8.40 -14.06 10.00
C MET A 227 -7.06 -13.78 10.69
N GLY A 228 -5.94 -14.01 10.01
CA GLY A 228 -4.60 -13.68 10.52
C GLY A 228 -4.45 -12.20 10.86
N ALA A 229 -4.89 -11.31 9.96
CA ALA A 229 -4.89 -9.87 10.18
C ALA A 229 -5.76 -9.48 11.40
N VAL A 230 -7.02 -9.94 11.45
CA VAL A 230 -7.95 -9.60 12.53
C VAL A 230 -7.45 -10.08 13.90
N LEU A 231 -6.83 -11.27 13.97
CA LEU A 231 -6.34 -11.79 15.25
C LEU A 231 -5.15 -10.98 15.80
N CYS A 232 -4.40 -10.29 14.94
CA CYS A 232 -3.09 -9.71 15.26
C CYS A 232 -3.05 -8.19 15.09
N MET A 233 -4.08 -7.58 14.49
CA MET A 233 -4.16 -6.14 14.31
C MET A 233 -4.29 -5.42 15.65
N ALA A 234 -3.59 -4.29 15.76
CA ALA A 234 -3.72 -3.35 16.87
C ALA A 234 -4.15 -1.99 16.30
N GLN A 235 -5.45 -1.87 16.03
CA GLN A 235 -6.05 -0.65 15.48
C GLN A 235 -6.80 0.11 16.58
N VAL A 236 -7.04 1.40 16.36
CA VAL A 236 -7.78 2.27 17.29
C VAL A 236 -9.18 1.73 17.59
N TRP A 237 -9.82 1.09 16.60
CA TRP A 237 -11.16 0.52 16.73
C TRP A 237 -11.18 -0.92 17.26
N PHE A 238 -10.07 -1.67 17.13
CA PHE A 238 -10.03 -3.07 17.51
C PHE A 238 -8.60 -3.57 17.70
N THR A 239 -8.36 -4.23 18.82
CA THR A 239 -7.12 -4.94 19.11
C THR A 239 -7.39 -6.44 19.20
N GLY A 240 -6.78 -7.20 18.29
CA GLY A 240 -6.88 -8.64 18.24
C GLY A 240 -6.24 -9.33 19.46
N PRO A 241 -6.67 -10.55 19.80
CA PRO A 241 -6.17 -11.28 20.97
C PRO A 241 -4.66 -11.53 20.93
N ILE A 242 -4.07 -11.72 19.74
CA ILE A 242 -2.61 -11.88 19.57
C ILE A 242 -1.93 -10.52 19.61
N GLY A 243 -2.52 -9.49 18.99
CA GLY A 243 -2.01 -8.11 19.04
C GLY A 243 -1.88 -7.57 20.47
N LYS A 244 -2.78 -7.97 21.38
CA LYS A 244 -2.71 -7.66 22.82
C LYS A 244 -1.50 -8.30 23.52
N LEU A 245 -1.02 -9.45 23.04
CA LEU A 245 0.14 -10.14 23.62
C LEU A 245 1.47 -9.55 23.14
N CYS A 246 1.46 -8.93 21.95
CA CYS A 246 2.65 -8.39 21.28
C CYS A 246 3.01 -6.95 21.69
N GLY A 247 2.34 -6.36 22.68
CA GLY A 247 2.64 -5.01 23.18
C GLY A 247 2.27 -4.80 24.65
N ALA A 248 2.34 -3.56 25.12
CA ALA A 248 1.87 -3.14 26.44
C ALA A 248 0.40 -2.69 26.35
N GLU A 249 0.08 -1.46 26.78
CA GLU A 249 -1.29 -0.95 26.88
C GLU A 249 -2.03 -0.82 25.52
N TYR A 250 -1.29 -0.57 24.43
CA TYR A 250 -1.83 -0.35 23.08
C TYR A 250 -1.66 -1.53 22.11
N GLY A 251 -1.07 -2.65 22.56
CA GLY A 251 -0.73 -3.80 21.70
C GLY A 251 0.42 -3.51 20.73
N GLY A 252 0.80 -4.50 19.94
CA GLY A 252 1.77 -4.36 18.84
C GLY A 252 1.15 -4.88 17.56
N ASP A 253 1.13 -4.06 16.51
CA ASP A 253 0.56 -4.46 15.22
C ASP A 253 1.52 -5.41 14.49
N VAL A 254 1.15 -6.69 14.44
CA VAL A 254 1.85 -7.74 13.67
C VAL A 254 0.87 -8.33 12.64
N GLY A 255 -0.12 -7.52 12.24
CA GLY A 255 -1.22 -7.95 11.40
C GLY A 255 -0.76 -8.36 10.01
N PHE A 256 0.22 -7.66 9.42
CA PHE A 256 0.62 -7.91 8.04
C PHE A 256 1.51 -9.16 7.91
N GLU A 257 2.45 -9.42 8.83
CA GLU A 257 3.31 -10.60 8.78
C GLU A 257 2.50 -11.89 8.95
N LEU A 258 1.54 -11.89 9.88
CA LEU A 258 0.68 -13.05 10.08
C LEU A 258 -0.39 -13.18 9.01
N ALA A 259 -0.90 -12.09 8.46
CA ALA A 259 -1.75 -12.14 7.27
C ALA A 259 -1.02 -12.78 6.09
N PHE A 260 0.26 -12.42 5.86
CA PHE A 260 1.12 -13.02 4.84
C PHE A 260 1.36 -14.52 5.11
N ALA A 261 1.70 -14.88 6.35
CA ALA A 261 2.01 -16.26 6.71
C ALA A 261 0.77 -17.16 6.57
N PHE A 262 -0.38 -16.72 7.11
CA PHE A 262 -1.62 -17.49 7.06
C PHE A 262 -2.12 -17.63 5.63
N SER A 263 -2.08 -16.56 4.82
CA SER A 263 -2.48 -16.63 3.41
C SER A 263 -1.56 -17.55 2.62
N SER A 264 -0.24 -17.45 2.78
CA SER A 264 0.74 -18.27 2.06
C SER A 264 0.63 -19.76 2.39
N ILE A 265 0.56 -20.10 3.68
CA ILE A 265 0.47 -21.50 4.14
C ILE A 265 -0.85 -22.12 3.71
N SER A 266 -1.96 -21.42 3.94
CA SER A 266 -3.28 -21.91 3.54
C SER A 266 -3.40 -22.05 2.02
N TYR A 267 -2.87 -21.09 1.25
CA TYR A 267 -2.86 -21.15 -0.21
C TYR A 267 -2.07 -22.36 -0.70
N CYS A 268 -0.85 -22.60 -0.20
CA CYS A 268 -0.05 -23.76 -0.57
C CYS A 268 -0.80 -25.09 -0.32
N GLY A 269 -1.45 -25.24 0.84
CA GLY A 269 -2.24 -26.43 1.15
C GLY A 269 -3.46 -26.59 0.24
N LEU A 270 -4.27 -25.54 0.12
CA LEU A 270 -5.53 -25.56 -0.63
C LEU A 270 -5.30 -25.69 -2.14
N ARG A 271 -4.26 -25.03 -2.67
CA ARG A 271 -3.91 -25.10 -4.09
C ARG A 271 -3.42 -26.48 -4.49
N CYS A 272 -2.68 -27.17 -3.61
CA CYS A 272 -2.33 -28.58 -3.83
C CYS A 272 -3.58 -29.48 -3.93
N LEU A 273 -4.61 -29.21 -3.11
CA LEU A 273 -5.87 -29.95 -3.15
C LEU A 273 -6.69 -29.61 -4.40
N GLU A 274 -6.74 -28.35 -4.79
CA GLU A 274 -7.43 -27.89 -6.00
C GLU A 274 -6.85 -28.55 -7.25
N ILE A 275 -5.53 -28.58 -7.38
CA ILE A 275 -4.83 -29.25 -8.49
C ILE A 275 -5.11 -30.76 -8.48
N LYS A 276 -5.08 -31.42 -7.31
CA LYS A 276 -5.36 -32.86 -7.20
C LYS A 276 -6.80 -33.21 -7.59
N ARG A 277 -7.77 -32.34 -7.27
CA ARG A 277 -9.19 -32.62 -7.48
C ARG A 277 -9.71 -32.20 -8.85
N PHE A 278 -9.21 -31.09 -9.39
CA PHE A 278 -9.70 -30.49 -10.64
C PHE A 278 -8.68 -30.52 -11.77
N GLY A 279 -7.42 -30.89 -11.51
CA GLY A 279 -6.35 -30.95 -12.51
C GLY A 279 -5.85 -29.59 -13.00
N ARG A 280 -6.29 -28.48 -12.38
CA ARG A 280 -6.00 -27.10 -12.78
C ARG A 280 -5.91 -26.15 -11.58
#